data_AF-A0A948S812-F1
#
_entry.id   AF-A0A948S812-F1
#
_cell.length_a   1.000
_cell.length_b   1.000
_cell.length_c   1.000
_cell.angle_alpha   90.00
_cell.angle_beta   90.00
_cell.angle_gamma   90.00
#
_symmetry.space_group_name_H-M   'P 1'
#
loop_
_entity.id
_entity.type
_entity.pdbx_description
1 polymer ?
#
loop_
_entity_poly.entity_id
_entity_poly.type
_entity_poly.pdbx_seq_one_letter_code
_entity_poly.pdbx_strand_id
1 'polypeptide(L)'
;MSPEIQAALITGCFTVLATVIGAVIALMISRKISKRQKLEEDLKEAVSDIRFLLAVEQAHCGKHRETDGESYKNRTRQVVRDDKRLSFSGRFTPVNWS
;
A
#
# COMPACT_ATOMS: atom_id res chain seq x y z
N MET A 1 -55.81 -16.14 -17.77
CA MET A 1 -54.71 -16.28 -16.79
C MET A 1 -55.22 -15.69 -15.49
N SER A 2 -55.15 -16.42 -14.36
CA SER A 2 -55.67 -15.90 -13.10
C SER A 2 -54.78 -14.75 -12.57
N PRO A 3 -55.35 -13.77 -11.85
CA PRO A 3 -54.58 -12.68 -11.24
C PRO A 3 -53.44 -13.19 -10.34
N GLU A 4 -53.64 -14.32 -9.69
CA GLU A 4 -52.65 -15.00 -8.83
C GLU A 4 -51.40 -15.42 -9.60
N ILE A 5 -51.56 -15.97 -10.81
CA ILE A 5 -50.45 -16.38 -11.66
C ILE A 5 -49.66 -15.16 -12.16
N GLN A 6 -50.35 -14.06 -12.49
CA GLN A 6 -49.69 -12.83 -12.90
C GLN A 6 -48.89 -12.20 -11.75
N ALA A 7 -49.46 -12.15 -10.56
CA ALA A 7 -48.78 -11.65 -9.37
C ALA A 7 -47.54 -12.49 -9.03
N ALA A 8 -47.66 -13.82 -9.04
CA ALA A 8 -46.54 -14.72 -8.78
C ALA A 8 -45.40 -14.54 -9.78
N LEU A 9 -45.72 -14.36 -11.07
CA LEU A 9 -44.72 -14.16 -12.11
C LEU A 9 -43.99 -12.81 -11.95
N ILE A 10 -44.73 -11.74 -11.67
CA ILE A 10 -44.18 -10.41 -11.41
C ILE A 10 -43.26 -10.45 -10.20
N THR A 11 -43.75 -10.95 -9.06
CA THR A 11 -42.97 -11.03 -7.82
C THR A 11 -41.71 -11.88 -8.01
N GLY A 12 -41.83 -13.06 -8.62
CA GLY A 12 -40.69 -13.93 -8.90
C GLY A 12 -39.60 -13.24 -9.73
N CYS A 13 -39.98 -12.55 -10.80
CA CYS A 13 -39.05 -11.77 -11.63
C CYS A 13 -38.34 -10.67 -10.82
N PHE A 14 -39.07 -9.90 -10.02
CA PHE A 14 -38.47 -8.83 -9.21
C PHE A 14 -37.58 -9.37 -8.09
N THR A 15 -37.91 -10.52 -7.48
CA THR A 15 -37.07 -11.16 -6.47
C THR A 15 -35.73 -11.62 -7.04
N VAL A 16 -35.74 -12.25 -8.22
CA VAL A 16 -34.50 -12.66 -8.90
C VAL A 16 -33.67 -11.45 -9.25
N LEU A 17 -34.27 -10.41 -9.83
CA LEU A 17 -33.58 -9.16 -10.17
C LEU A 17 -32.95 -8.51 -8.94
N ALA A 18 -33.69 -8.39 -7.84
CA ALA A 18 -33.21 -7.82 -6.60
C ALA A 18 -32.02 -8.60 -6.03
N THR A 19 -32.05 -9.93 -6.12
CA THR A 19 -30.96 -10.80 -5.67
C THR A 19 -29.70 -10.61 -6.52
N VAL A 20 -29.85 -10.53 -7.84
CA VAL A 20 -28.73 -10.25 -8.76
C VAL A 20 -28.10 -8.89 -8.45
N ILE A 21 -28.91 -7.86 -8.27
CA ILE A 21 -28.43 -6.52 -7.91
C ILE A 21 -27.67 -6.54 -6.57
N GLY A 22 -28.25 -7.19 -5.55
CA GLY A 22 -27.61 -7.33 -4.25
C GLY A 22 -26.25 -8.04 -4.34
N ALA A 23 -26.16 -9.13 -5.11
CA ALA A 23 -24.92 -9.87 -5.32
C ALA A 23 -23.85 -9.04 -6.04
N VAL A 24 -24.23 -8.25 -7.05
CA VAL A 24 -23.32 -7.35 -7.77
C VAL A 24 -22.77 -6.28 -6.83
N ILE A 25 -23.63 -5.66 -6.02
CA ILE A 25 -23.21 -4.64 -5.03
C ILE A 25 -22.24 -5.24 -4.01
N ALA A 26 -22.57 -6.42 -3.45
CA ALA A 26 -21.70 -7.10 -2.48
C ALA A 26 -20.33 -7.43 -3.08
N LEU A 27 -20.29 -7.88 -4.34
CA LEU A 27 -19.05 -8.15 -5.05
C LEU A 27 -18.20 -6.88 -5.26
N MET A 28 -18.83 -5.76 -5.64
CA MET A 28 -18.14 -4.49 -5.82
C MET A 28 -17.53 -3.98 -4.52
N ILE A 29 -18.28 -4.05 -3.41
CA ILE A 29 -17.79 -3.66 -2.08
C ILE A 29 -16.62 -4.55 -1.66
N SER A 30 -16.76 -5.86 -1.79
CA SER A 30 -15.73 -6.84 -1.45
C SER A 30 -14.43 -6.59 -2.22
N ARG A 31 -14.52 -6.33 -3.53
CA ARG A 31 -13.36 -5.99 -4.36
C ARG A 31 -12.69 -4.69 -3.91
N LYS A 32 -13.47 -3.67 -3.53
CA LYS A 32 -12.92 -2.39 -3.05
C LYS A 32 -12.17 -2.57 -1.73
N ILE A 33 -12.75 -3.33 -0.79
CA ILE A 33 -12.13 -3.64 0.50
C ILE A 33 -10.84 -4.43 0.28
N SER A 34 -10.87 -5.49 -0.52
CA SER A 34 -9.70 -6.33 -0.80
C SER A 34 -8.56 -5.55 -1.46
N LYS A 35 -8.86 -4.68 -2.45
CA LYS A 35 -7.85 -3.80 -3.05
C LYS A 35 -7.22 -2.84 -2.04
N ARG A 36 -8.03 -2.28 -1.13
CA ARG A 36 -7.55 -1.39 -0.09
C ARG A 36 -6.66 -2.13 0.92
N GLN A 37 -7.08 -3.31 1.36
CA GLN A 37 -6.28 -4.16 2.26
C GLN A 37 -4.94 -4.50 1.62
N LYS A 38 -4.94 -4.90 0.34
CA LYS A 38 -3.70 -5.20 -0.39
C LYS A 38 -2.78 -3.98 -0.47
N LEU A 39 -3.33 -2.81 -0.77
CA LEU A 39 -2.55 -1.56 -0.80
C LEU A 39 -1.98 -1.19 0.58
N GLU A 40 -2.75 -1.40 1.65
CA GLU A 40 -2.30 -1.18 3.03
C GLU A 40 -1.19 -2.16 3.44
N GLU A 41 -1.29 -3.44 3.03
CA GLU A 41 -0.23 -4.45 3.21
C GLU A 41 1.05 -4.08 2.45
N ASP A 42 0.93 -3.78 1.15
CA ASP A 42 2.06 -3.41 0.30
C ASP A 42 2.76 -2.14 0.83
N LEU A 43 1.98 -1.15 1.32
CA LEU A 43 2.54 0.04 1.96
C LEU A 43 3.29 -0.31 3.25
N LYS A 44 2.73 -1.20 4.07
CA LYS A 44 3.38 -1.62 5.33
C LYS A 44 4.69 -2.34 5.03
N GLU A 45 4.72 -3.21 4.03
CA GLU A 45 5.93 -3.90 3.57
C GLU A 45 6.97 -2.90 3.06
N ALA A 46 6.59 -1.98 2.17
CA ALA A 46 7.50 -0.95 1.66
C ALA A 46 8.07 -0.04 2.77
N VAL A 47 7.25 0.34 3.77
CA VAL A 47 7.73 1.13 4.92
C VAL A 47 8.69 0.30 5.79
N SER A 48 8.44 -1.00 5.95
CA SER A 48 9.34 -1.91 6.66
C SER A 48 10.70 -2.01 5.95
N ASP A 49 10.70 -2.19 4.64
CA ASP A 49 11.92 -2.27 3.83
C ASP A 49 12.71 -0.97 3.87
N ILE A 50 12.02 0.18 3.80
CA ILE A 50 12.67 1.48 3.98
C ILE A 50 13.36 1.54 5.34
N ARG A 51 12.68 1.16 6.44
CA ARG A 51 13.30 1.14 7.78
C ARG A 51 14.51 0.24 7.86
N PHE A 52 14.45 -0.93 7.21
CA PHE A 52 15.59 -1.85 7.13
C PHE A 52 16.77 -1.23 6.39
N LEU A 53 16.55 -0.67 5.20
CA LEU A 53 17.59 -0.01 4.41
C LEU A 53 18.22 1.18 5.14
N LEU A 54 17.39 1.94 5.85
CA LEU A 54 17.88 3.00 6.73
C LEU A 54 18.78 2.39 7.82
N ALA A 55 18.32 1.40 8.59
CA ALA A 55 19.16 0.76 9.61
C ALA A 55 20.49 0.22 9.06
N VAL A 56 20.50 -0.33 7.84
CA VAL A 56 21.72 -0.74 7.12
C VAL A 56 22.64 0.45 6.85
N GLU A 57 22.13 1.56 6.31
CA GLU A 57 22.93 2.76 6.08
C GLU A 57 23.54 3.29 7.39
N GLN A 58 22.79 3.28 8.49
CA GLN A 58 23.30 3.70 9.80
C GLN A 58 24.41 2.78 10.30
N ALA A 59 24.24 1.47 10.21
CA ALA A 59 25.28 0.51 10.60
C ALA A 59 26.53 0.65 9.74
N HIS A 60 26.36 0.86 8.42
CA HIS A 60 27.47 1.09 7.50
C HIS A 60 28.22 2.39 7.82
N CYS A 61 27.48 3.49 8.05
CA CYS A 61 28.08 4.76 8.47
C CYS A 61 28.78 4.68 9.83
N GLY A 62 28.25 3.88 10.76
CA GLY A 62 28.90 3.59 12.04
C GLY A 62 30.27 2.94 11.85
N LYS A 63 30.35 1.89 11.02
CA LYS A 63 31.62 1.23 10.68
C LYS A 63 32.64 2.17 10.04
N HIS A 64 32.20 3.02 9.10
CA HIS A 64 33.08 4.03 8.48
C HIS A 64 33.57 5.05 9.51
N ARG A 65 32.72 5.47 10.44
CA ARG A 65 33.14 6.38 11.50
C ARG A 65 34.15 5.75 12.45
N GLU A 66 33.99 4.47 12.76
CA GLU A 66 34.95 3.70 13.58
C GLU A 66 36.29 3.50 12.87
N THR A 67 36.28 3.33 11.54
CA THR A 67 37.48 3.01 10.74
C THR A 67 38.22 4.26 10.26
N ASP A 68 37.47 5.25 9.77
CA ASP A 68 37.98 6.43 9.06
C ASP A 68 37.76 7.75 9.83
N GLY A 69 37.14 7.69 11.03
CA GLY A 69 36.84 8.84 11.88
C GLY A 69 35.64 9.69 11.43
N GLU A 70 35.11 9.46 10.22
CA GLU A 70 34.07 10.27 9.59
C GLU A 70 32.89 9.43 9.09
N SER A 71 31.70 10.01 9.11
CA SER A 71 30.49 9.40 8.52
C SER A 71 30.27 9.95 7.13
N TYR A 72 30.45 9.11 6.09
CA TYR A 72 30.24 9.51 4.70
C TYR A 72 28.75 9.61 4.28
N LYS A 73 27.79 9.52 5.22
CA LYS A 73 26.32 9.51 4.99
C LYS A 73 25.87 10.55 3.96
N ASN A 74 26.12 11.84 4.23
CA ASN A 74 25.63 12.93 3.40
C ASN A 74 26.30 12.95 2.01
N ARG A 75 27.59 12.61 1.95
CA ARG A 75 28.33 12.50 0.68
C ARG A 75 27.74 11.38 -0.17
N THR A 76 27.52 10.20 0.40
CA THR A 76 26.92 9.06 -0.31
C THR A 76 25.52 9.39 -0.80
N ARG A 77 24.68 10.04 0.02
CA ARG A 77 23.35 10.49 -0.42
C ARG A 77 23.41 11.50 -1.55
N GLN A 78 24.39 12.40 -1.55
CA GLN A 78 24.58 13.36 -2.62
C GLN A 78 25.00 12.69 -3.92
N VAL A 79 25.95 11.74 -3.86
CA VAL A 79 26.34 10.92 -5.01
C VAL A 79 25.15 10.17 -5.60
N VAL A 80 24.27 9.58 -4.76
CA VAL A 80 23.06 8.91 -5.26
C VAL A 80 22.10 9.88 -5.97
N ARG A 81 21.95 11.11 -5.47
CA ARG A 81 21.14 12.13 -6.15
C ARG A 81 21.72 12.50 -7.50
N ASP A 82 23.03 12.69 -7.56
CA ASP A 82 23.71 13.19 -8.76
C ASP A 82 23.84 12.09 -9.82
N ASP A 83 24.26 10.89 -9.43
CA ASP A 83 24.57 9.78 -10.35
C ASP A 83 23.32 8.97 -10.75
N LYS A 84 22.40 8.74 -9.79
CA LYS A 84 21.21 7.91 -10.03
C LYS A 84 19.95 8.74 -10.27
N ARG A 85 20.02 10.07 -10.12
CA ARG A 85 18.87 10.99 -10.25
C ARG A 85 17.67 10.60 -9.38
N LEU A 86 17.95 9.96 -8.24
CA LEU A 86 16.93 9.57 -7.28
C LEU A 86 16.82 10.62 -6.18
N SER A 87 15.59 11.03 -5.85
CA SER A 87 15.32 11.98 -4.77
C SER A 87 14.86 11.26 -3.51
N PHE A 88 15.37 11.70 -2.36
CA PHE A 88 15.01 11.15 -1.07
C PHE A 88 14.05 12.10 -0.35
N SER A 89 12.79 11.68 -0.17
CA SER A 89 11.77 12.55 0.44
C SER A 89 11.88 12.69 1.96
N GLY A 90 12.51 11.74 2.65
CA GLY A 90 12.62 11.76 4.12
C GLY A 90 11.30 11.60 4.90
N ARG A 91 10.14 11.49 4.23
CA ARG A 91 8.83 11.49 4.92
C ARG A 91 8.61 10.34 5.89
N PHE A 92 9.28 9.21 5.67
CA PHE A 92 9.17 8.00 6.48
C PHE A 92 10.46 7.70 7.26
N THR A 93 11.38 8.66 7.36
CA THR A 93 12.56 8.51 8.21
C THR A 93 12.29 8.97 9.63
N PRO A 94 12.83 8.28 10.65
CA PRO A 94 12.80 8.75 12.03
C PRO A 94 13.38 10.17 12.18
N VAL A 95 12.95 10.92 13.20
CA VAL A 95 13.39 12.31 13.44
C VAL A 95 14.84 12.38 13.93
N ASN A 96 15.35 11.33 14.58
CA ASN A 96 16.74 11.24 15.04
C ASN A 96 17.74 10.88 13.92
N TRP A 97 17.32 11.02 12.66
CA TRP A 97 17.98 10.45 11.48
C TRP A 97 18.38 11.50 10.43
N SER A 98 17.93 12.75 10.61
CA SER A 98 18.36 13.94 9.86
C SER A 98 19.78 14.34 10.28
#